data_AF-A0A644YC28-F1
#
_entry.id   AF-A0A644YC28-F1
#
_cell.length_a   1.000
_cell.length_b   1.000
_cell.length_c   1.000
_cell.angle_alpha   90.00
_cell.angle_beta   90.00
_cell.angle_gamma   90.00
#
_symmetry.space_group_name_H-M   'P 1'
#
loop_
_entity.id
_entity.type
_entity.pdbx_description
1 polymer ?
#
loop_
_entity_poly.entity_id
_entity_poly.type
_entity_poly.pdbx_seq_one_letter_code
_entity_poly.pdbx_strand_id
1 'polypeptide(L)'
;MENFIILILISLLAESVWETLKMIWQNGKLVIDRVGALVVSVLIAIGTNLDILSLLGVKTFIPYLGVILTGILISRGSNFIHDLLVRVGNIKISE
;
A
#
# COMPACT_ATOMS: atom_id res chain seq x y z
N MET A 1 23.70 -0.40 -2.38
CA MET A 1 22.78 -1.44 -1.85
C MET A 1 21.41 -0.84 -1.58
N GLU A 2 21.36 0.32 -0.93
CA GLU A 2 20.16 1.15 -0.71
C GLU A 2 19.20 1.28 -1.91
N ASN A 3 19.69 1.60 -3.12
CA ASN A 3 18.83 1.68 -4.32
C ASN A 3 18.17 0.36 -4.73
N PHE A 4 18.80 -0.79 -4.46
CA PHE A 4 18.21 -2.10 -4.72
C PHE A 4 17.16 -2.45 -3.67
N ILE A 5 17.35 -2.03 -2.41
CA ILE A 5 16.35 -2.20 -1.36
C ILE A 5 15.09 -1.39 -1.70
N ILE A 6 15.24 -0.14 -2.12
CA ILE A 6 14.11 0.70 -2.56
C ILE A 6 13.38 0.04 -3.73
N LEU A 7 14.10 -0.56 -4.68
CA LEU A 7 13.49 -1.30 -5.79
C LEU A 7 12.64 -2.48 -5.30
N ILE A 8 13.13 -3.26 -4.33
CA ILE A 8 12.40 -4.37 -3.72
C ILE A 8 11.18 -3.88 -2.93
N LEU A 9 11.30 -2.78 -2.21
CA LEU A 9 10.19 -2.19 -1.48
C LEU A 9 9.09 -1.72 -2.42
N ILE A 10 9.46 -1.02 -3.50
CA ILE A 10 8.52 -0.55 -4.52
C ILE A 10 7.85 -1.74 -5.23
N SER A 11 8.59 -2.80 -5.57
CA SER A 11 8.00 -3.97 -6.23
C SER A 11 6.98 -4.67 -5.32
N LEU A 12 7.29 -4.82 -4.03
CA LEU A 12 6.39 -5.41 -3.04
C LEU A 12 5.13 -4.57 -2.82
N LEU A 13 5.26 -3.24 -2.80
CA LEU A 13 4.11 -2.33 -2.75
C LEU A 13 3.23 -2.46 -4.00
N ALA A 14 3.84 -2.48 -5.19
CA ALA A 14 3.12 -2.60 -6.45
C ALA A 14 2.31 -3.91 -6.53
N GLU A 15 2.92 -5.04 -6.14
CA GLU A 15 2.22 -6.33 -6.02
C GLU A 15 1.04 -6.25 -5.04
N SER A 16 1.30 -5.68 -3.86
CA SER A 16 0.30 -5.59 -2.81
C SER A 16 -0.91 -4.72 -3.20
N VAL A 17 -0.67 -3.61 -3.90
CA VAL A 17 -1.71 -2.74 -4.44
C VAL A 17 -2.54 -3.50 -5.47
N TRP A 18 -1.90 -4.20 -6.41
CA TRP A 18 -2.60 -4.97 -7.44
C TRP A 18 -3.44 -6.10 -6.85
N GLU A 19 -2.90 -6.87 -5.91
CA GLU A 19 -3.66 -7.91 -5.19
C GLU A 19 -4.87 -7.32 -4.47
N THR A 20 -4.72 -6.14 -3.88
CA THR A 20 -5.83 -5.46 -3.20
C THR A 20 -6.93 -5.04 -4.17
N LEU A 21 -6.56 -4.47 -5.32
CA LEU A 21 -7.52 -4.10 -6.35
C LEU A 21 -8.25 -5.32 -6.92
N LYS A 22 -7.58 -6.45 -7.11
CA LYS A 22 -8.24 -7.69 -7.55
C LYS A 22 -9.31 -8.18 -6.58
N MET A 23 -9.19 -7.92 -5.28
CA MET A 23 -10.22 -8.32 -4.30
C MET A 23 -11.55 -7.57 -4.49
N ILE A 24 -11.57 -6.44 -5.21
CA ILE A 24 -12.80 -5.72 -5.55
C ILE A 24 -13.68 -6.54 -6.48
N TRP A 25 -13.07 -7.36 -7.34
CA TRP A 25 -13.77 -8.17 -8.33
C TRP A 25 -13.50 -9.66 -8.10
N GLN A 26 -14.46 -10.35 -7.50
CA GLN A 26 -14.34 -11.78 -7.20
C GLN A 26 -15.45 -12.56 -7.89
N ASN A 27 -15.10 -13.69 -8.51
CA ASN A 27 -16.07 -14.62 -9.12
C ASN A 27 -17.01 -13.95 -10.14
N GLY A 28 -16.50 -13.01 -10.93
CA GLY A 28 -17.29 -12.30 -11.93
C GLY A 28 -18.25 -11.25 -11.36
N LYS A 29 -18.16 -10.96 -10.05
CA LYS A 29 -19.01 -9.98 -9.37
C LYS A 29 -18.17 -8.97 -8.60
N LEU A 30 -18.70 -7.76 -8.52
CA LEU A 30 -18.11 -6.68 -7.72
C LEU A 30 -18.52 -6.86 -6.25
N VAL A 31 -17.54 -6.91 -5.36
CA VAL A 31 -17.75 -7.11 -3.92
C VAL A 31 -17.90 -5.74 -3.25
N ILE A 32 -19.14 -5.33 -2.96
CA ILE A 32 -19.47 -4.01 -2.40
C ILE A 32 -18.70 -3.74 -1.10
N ASP A 33 -18.57 -4.73 -0.22
CA ASP A 33 -17.87 -4.57 1.07
C ASP A 33 -16.40 -4.15 0.87
N ARG A 34 -15.75 -4.70 -0.17
CA ARG A 34 -14.35 -4.38 -0.50
C ARG A 34 -14.22 -2.99 -1.10
N VAL A 35 -15.18 -2.58 -1.92
CA VAL A 35 -15.24 -1.20 -2.42
C VAL A 35 -15.49 -0.21 -1.30
N GLY A 36 -16.41 -0.51 -0.38
CA GLY A 36 -16.67 0.32 0.80
C GLY A 36 -15.42 0.49 1.66
N ALA A 37 -14.73 -0.62 1.97
CA ALA A 37 -13.47 -0.59 2.70
C ALA A 37 -12.40 0.26 2.00
N LEU A 38 -12.27 0.13 0.66
CA LEU A 38 -11.34 0.91 -0.14
C LEU A 38 -11.65 2.41 -0.06
N VAL A 39 -12.91 2.79 -0.30
CA VAL A 39 -13.33 4.20 -0.30
C VAL A 39 -13.09 4.83 1.08
N VAL A 40 -13.50 4.16 2.17
CA VAL A 40 -13.29 4.65 3.53
C VAL A 40 -11.80 4.80 3.83
N SER A 41 -10.99 3.83 3.44
CA SER A 41 -9.54 3.85 3.66
C SER A 41 -8.83 4.96 2.89
N VAL A 42 -9.20 5.18 1.63
CA VAL A 42 -8.66 6.28 0.81
C VAL A 42 -9.05 7.64 1.41
N LEU A 43 -10.29 7.80 1.89
CA LEU A 43 -10.70 9.03 2.58
C LEU A 43 -9.90 9.29 3.85
N ILE A 44 -9.66 8.25 4.66
CA ILE A 44 -8.81 8.35 5.86
C ILE A 44 -7.38 8.72 5.48
N ALA A 45 -6.78 8.06 4.47
CA ALA A 45 -5.42 8.35 4.02
C ALA A 45 -5.28 9.81 3.53
N ILE A 46 -6.25 10.30 2.75
CA ILE A 46 -6.29 11.70 2.31
C ILE A 46 -6.46 12.65 3.49
N GLY A 47 -7.42 12.39 4.38
CA GLY A 47 -7.70 13.25 5.54
C GLY A 47 -6.54 13.34 6.54
N THR A 48 -5.71 12.29 6.60
CA THR A 48 -4.51 12.23 7.46
C THR A 48 -3.23 12.64 6.74
N ASN A 49 -3.29 12.80 5.42
CA ASN A 49 -2.13 13.01 4.55
C ASN A 49 -1.03 11.94 4.77
N LEU A 50 -1.45 10.69 4.98
CA LEU A 50 -0.53 9.58 5.23
C LEU A 50 0.04 9.07 3.90
N ASP A 51 1.35 9.24 3.69
CA ASP A 51 2.04 8.85 2.45
C ASP A 51 3.12 7.79 2.72
N ILE A 52 2.84 6.54 2.33
CA ILE A 52 3.76 5.42 2.48
C ILE A 52 5.03 5.54 1.63
N LEU A 53 4.97 6.18 0.46
CA LEU A 53 6.15 6.36 -0.38
C LEU A 53 7.09 7.38 0.25
N SER A 54 6.54 8.46 0.81
CA SER A 54 7.31 9.43 1.59
C SER A 54 7.91 8.81 2.85
N LEU A 55 7.20 7.92 3.54
CA LEU A 55 7.72 7.19 4.70
C LEU A 55 8.90 6.26 4.35
N LEU A 56 8.96 5.79 3.10
CA LEU A 56 10.07 4.99 2.58
C LEU A 56 11.19 5.83 1.94
N GLY A 57 11.09 7.16 2.00
CA GLY A 57 12.08 8.08 1.41
C GLY A 57 11.98 8.21 -0.11
N VAL A 58 10.91 7.70 -0.72
CA VAL A 58 10.69 7.75 -2.17
C VAL A 58 9.97 9.05 -2.53
N LYS A 59 10.67 9.94 -3.23
CA LYS A 59 10.05 11.16 -3.77
C LYS A 59 9.16 10.80 -4.97
N THR A 60 7.89 11.20 -4.89
CA THR A 60 6.92 11.06 -5.96
C THR A 60 6.86 12.32 -6.81
N PHE A 61 6.79 12.16 -8.13
CA PHE A 61 6.51 13.28 -9.05
C PHE A 61 5.01 13.60 -9.09
N ILE A 62 4.16 12.58 -8.93
CA ILE A 62 2.71 12.71 -8.97
C ILE A 62 2.22 13.05 -7.56
N PRO A 63 1.59 14.23 -7.34
CA PRO A 63 1.06 14.60 -6.03
C PRO A 63 -0.05 13.62 -5.61
N TYR A 64 -0.12 13.34 -4.31
CA TYR A 64 -1.09 12.41 -3.70
C TYR A 64 -0.96 10.94 -4.11
N LEU A 65 -0.04 10.55 -4.99
CA LEU A 65 0.13 9.15 -5.40
C LEU A 65 0.40 8.26 -4.19
N GLY A 66 1.36 8.61 -3.36
CA GLY A 66 1.69 7.82 -2.17
C GLY A 66 0.55 7.77 -1.16
N VAL A 67 -0.24 8.84 -1.05
CA VAL A 67 -1.44 8.90 -0.20
C VAL A 67 -2.53 7.94 -0.70
N ILE A 68 -2.82 7.93 -2.00
CA ILE A 68 -3.81 7.00 -2.58
C ILE A 68 -3.36 5.55 -2.42
N LEU A 69 -2.08 5.26 -2.69
CA LEU A 69 -1.53 3.92 -2.51
C LEU A 69 -1.62 3.46 -1.06
N THR A 70 -1.39 4.37 -0.12
CA THR A 70 -1.59 4.11 1.31
C THR A 70 -3.03 3.72 1.60
N GLY A 71 -4.00 4.49 1.09
CA GLY A 71 -5.42 4.18 1.21
C GLY A 71 -5.80 2.81 0.65
N ILE A 72 -5.23 2.44 -0.50
CA ILE A 72 -5.42 1.09 -1.06
C ILE A 72 -4.85 0.03 -0.12
N LEU A 73 -3.62 0.18 0.35
CA LEU A 73 -2.96 -0.82 1.18
C LEU A 73 -3.67 -1.05 2.53
N ILE A 74 -4.07 0.02 3.22
CA ILE A 74 -4.75 -0.11 4.52
C ILE A 74 -6.16 -0.70 4.37
N SER A 75 -6.79 -0.57 3.20
CA SER A 75 -8.10 -1.19 2.93
C SER A 75 -8.08 -2.71 2.96
N ARG A 76 -6.91 -3.32 2.79
CA ARG A 76 -6.70 -4.77 2.92
C ARG A 76 -6.76 -5.23 4.38
N GLY A 77 -6.60 -4.32 5.34
CA GLY A 77 -6.72 -4.56 6.77
C GLY A 77 -5.37 -4.53 7.51
N SER A 78 -5.45 -4.40 8.84
CA SER A 78 -4.28 -4.26 9.73
C SER A 78 -3.32 -5.44 9.69
N ASN A 79 -3.83 -6.66 9.48
CA ASN A 79 -3.00 -7.87 9.38
C ASN A 79 -2.02 -7.77 8.21
N PHE A 80 -2.51 -7.28 7.06
CA PHE A 80 -1.66 -7.09 5.90
C PHE A 80 -0.61 -6.00 6.13
N ILE A 81 -0.99 -4.87 6.77
CA ILE A 81 -0.04 -3.81 7.11
C ILE A 81 1.03 -4.29 8.10
N HIS A 82 0.65 -5.10 9.09
CA HIS A 82 1.60 -5.71 10.01
C HIS A 82 2.61 -6.60 9.27
N ASP A 83 2.12 -7.50 8.40
CA ASP A 83 2.98 -8.37 7.61
C ASP A 83 3.91 -7.56 6.68
N LEU A 84 3.39 -6.48 6.08
CA LEU A 84 4.17 -5.55 5.27
C LEU A 84 5.30 -4.94 6.09
N LEU A 85 5.00 -4.40 7.27
CA LEU A 85 6.00 -3.80 8.15
C LEU A 85 7.07 -4.80 8.60
N VAL A 86 6.69 -6.03 8.92
CA VAL A 86 7.64 -7.10 9.27
C VAL A 86 8.58 -7.39 8.10
N ARG A 87 8.04 -7.52 6.87
CA ARG A 87 8.85 -7.75 5.67
C ARG A 87 9.82 -6.60 5.39
N VAL A 88 9.34 -5.35 5.49
CA VAL A 88 10.17 -4.16 5.30
C VAL A 88 11.26 -4.05 6.37
N GLY A 89 10.91 -4.31 7.63
CA GLY A 89 11.85 -4.30 8.75
C GLY A 89 12.96 -5.34 8.58
N ASN A 90 12.61 -6.57 8.19
CA ASN A 90 13.59 -7.63 7.96
C ASN A 90 14.60 -7.28 6.85
N ILE A 91 14.15 -6.61 5.78
CA ILE A 91 15.04 -6.18 4.67
C ILE A 91 16.04 -5.11 5.14
N LYS A 92 15.65 -4.24 6.07
CA LYS A 92 16.54 -3.21 6.63
C LYS A 92 17.54 -3.76 7.67
N ILE A 93 17.21 -4.85 8.35
CA ILE A 93 18.08 -5.45 9.38
C ILE A 93 19.14 -6.39 8.76
N SER A 94 18.93 -6.83 7.51
CA SER A 94 19.88 -7.64 6.75
C SER A 94 21.02 -6.86 6.07
N GLU A 95 21.10 -5.54 6.30
CA GLU A 95 22.29 -4.71 6.00
C GLU A 95 23.20 -4.59 7.23
#